data_AF-A0ABD5JSH8-F1
#
_entry.id   AF-A0ABD5JSH8-F1
#
_cell.length_a   1.000
_cell.length_b   1.000
_cell.length_c   1.000
_cell.angle_alpha   90.00
_cell.angle_beta   90.00
_cell.angle_gamma   90.00
#
_symmetry.space_group_name_H-M   'P 1'
#
loop_
_entity.id
_entity.type
_entity.pdbx_description
1 polymer ?
#
loop_
_entity_poly.entity_id
_entity_poly.type
_entity_poly.pdbx_seq_one_letter_code
_entity_poly.pdbx_strand_id
1 'polypeptide(L)'
;MMYPLVRELAAAYAPYRVPVTVTCRVLGLARQPYYRWLAQPATDTELTQAYRANALFDAHRDDPEFGHRFLLDEARAAGAAMAERTAWRICRDNGWWSAFGKRRGRGKNAKAGPPVHEMY
;
A
#
# COMPACT_ATOMS: atom_id res chain seq x y z
N MET A 1 13.40 7.21 -7.30
CA MET A 1 14.79 7.03 -7.80
C MET A 1 14.77 6.03 -8.94
N MET A 2 15.49 6.27 -10.04
CA MET A 2 15.52 5.38 -11.21
C MET A 2 16.55 4.22 -11.08
N TYR A 3 17.08 3.97 -9.89
CA TYR A 3 18.12 2.94 -9.68
C TYR A 3 17.65 1.49 -9.87
N PRO A 4 16.39 1.10 -9.54
CA PRO A 4 15.88 -0.22 -9.90
C PRO A 4 15.99 -0.52 -11.40
N LEU A 5 15.64 0.45 -12.24
CA LEU A 5 15.77 0.34 -13.70
C LEU A 5 17.23 0.10 -14.13
N VAL A 6 18.19 0.83 -13.54
CA VAL A 6 19.61 0.63 -13.84
C VAL A 6 20.06 -0.79 -13.48
N ARG A 7 19.58 -1.35 -12.36
CA ARG A 7 19.86 -2.73 -11.95
C ARG A 7 19.23 -3.74 -12.90
N GLU A 8 17.98 -3.55 -13.29
CA GLU A 8 17.25 -4.44 -14.21
C GLU A 8 17.92 -4.51 -15.59
N LEU A 9 18.31 -3.36 -16.15
CA LEU A 9 18.99 -3.29 -17.44
C LEU A 9 20.40 -3.92 -17.42
N ALA A 10 21.07 -3.91 -16.27
CA ALA A 10 22.39 -4.52 -16.10
C ALA A 10 22.35 -6.02 -15.76
N ALA A 11 21.17 -6.56 -15.47
CA ALA A 11 21.00 -7.94 -15.04
C ALA A 11 21.40 -8.93 -16.14
N ALA A 12 21.90 -10.10 -15.73
CA ALA A 12 22.31 -11.15 -16.68
C ALA A 12 21.13 -11.72 -17.49
N TYR A 13 19.91 -11.66 -16.93
CA TYR A 13 18.69 -12.12 -17.60
C TYR A 13 18.09 -11.07 -18.54
N ALA A 14 18.62 -9.85 -18.59
CA ALA A 14 18.10 -8.82 -19.47
C ALA A 14 18.30 -9.23 -20.94
N PRO A 15 17.29 -9.07 -21.82
CA PRO A 15 17.42 -9.39 -23.25
C PRO A 15 18.63 -8.70 -23.90
N TYR A 16 18.94 -7.49 -23.43
CA TYR A 16 20.17 -6.77 -23.74
C TYR A 16 20.80 -6.31 -22.44
N ARG A 17 21.99 -6.83 -22.12
CA ARG A 17 22.71 -6.44 -20.91
C ARG A 17 23.39 -5.08 -21.13
N VAL A 18 22.83 -4.03 -20.52
CA VAL A 18 23.36 -2.67 -20.62
C VAL A 18 24.33 -2.39 -19.46
N PRO A 19 25.56 -1.93 -19.72
CA PRO A 19 26.48 -1.57 -18.65
C PRO A 19 25.92 -0.42 -17.80
N VAL A 20 26.00 -0.54 -16.47
CA VAL A 20 25.59 0.49 -15.49
C VAL A 20 26.15 1.87 -15.83
N THR A 21 27.40 1.93 -16.34
CA THR A 21 28.05 3.17 -16.75
C THR A 21 27.30 3.90 -17.87
N VAL A 22 26.74 3.16 -18.83
CA VAL A 22 25.97 3.71 -19.95
C VAL A 22 24.62 4.19 -19.45
N THR A 23 23.89 3.37 -18.69
CA THR A 23 22.57 3.72 -18.15
C THR A 23 22.65 4.92 -17.22
N CYS A 24 23.61 4.95 -16.29
CA CYS A 24 23.82 6.10 -15.41
C CYS A 24 24.14 7.38 -16.20
N ARG A 25 24.95 7.29 -17.26
CA ARG A 25 25.27 8.45 -18.12
C ARG A 25 24.03 8.97 -18.85
N VAL A 26 23.25 8.07 -19.46
CA VAL A 26 22.03 8.43 -20.20
C VAL A 26 20.98 9.04 -19.27
N LEU A 27 20.84 8.51 -18.06
CA LEU A 27 19.87 8.98 -17.08
C LEU A 27 20.36 10.18 -16.24
N GLY A 28 21.58 10.68 -16.47
CA GLY A 28 22.15 11.78 -15.69
C GLY A 28 22.41 11.46 -14.22
N LEU A 29 22.66 10.20 -13.89
CA LEU A 29 22.85 9.71 -12.52
C LEU A 29 24.33 9.56 -12.16
N ALA A 30 24.70 9.97 -10.95
CA ALA A 30 26.01 9.65 -10.40
C ALA A 30 26.12 8.16 -10.04
N ARG A 31 27.27 7.53 -10.33
CA ARG A 31 27.52 6.11 -10.06
C ARG A 31 27.69 5.78 -8.57
N GLN A 32 28.30 6.68 -7.80
CA GLN A 32 28.51 6.48 -6.36
C GLN A 32 27.21 6.25 -5.57
N PRO A 33 26.17 7.10 -5.68
CA PRO A 33 24.91 6.86 -4.98
C PRO A 33 24.16 5.63 -5.51
N TYR A 34 24.31 5.28 -6.79
CA TYR A 34 23.77 4.02 -7.32
C TYR A 34 24.38 2.80 -6.61
N TYR A 35 25.70 2.72 -6.50
CA TYR A 35 26.34 1.56 -5.84
C TYR A 35 26.08 1.53 -4.33
N ARG A 36 25.96 2.70 -3.67
CA ARG A 36 25.50 2.77 -2.28
C ARG A 36 24.09 2.20 -2.13
N TRP A 37 23.18 2.62 -3.01
CA TRP A 37 21.82 2.08 -3.05
C TRP A 37 21.81 0.58 -3.39
N LEU A 38 22.70 0.11 -4.25
CA LEU A 38 22.77 -1.32 -4.62
C LEU A 38 23.10 -2.21 -3.40
N ALA A 39 23.91 -1.70 -2.47
CA ALA A 39 24.25 -2.41 -1.24
C ALA A 39 23.08 -2.47 -0.24
N GLN A 40 22.26 -1.41 -0.17
CA GLN A 40 21.08 -1.35 0.69
C GLN A 40 19.92 -0.65 -0.06
N PRO A 41 19.20 -1.40 -0.91
CA PRO A 41 18.21 -0.81 -1.82
C PRO A 41 16.91 -0.43 -1.14
N ALA A 42 16.64 -0.99 0.05
CA ALA A 42 15.56 -0.64 0.93
C ALA A 42 16.12 -0.30 2.31
N THR A 43 15.67 0.81 2.87
CA THR A 43 15.97 1.22 4.24
C THR A 43 15.12 0.43 5.24
N ASP A 44 15.57 0.33 6.49
CA ASP A 44 14.80 -0.35 7.55
C ASP A 44 13.41 0.28 7.75
N THR A 45 13.31 1.59 7.53
CA THR A 45 12.03 2.32 7.57
C THR A 45 11.11 1.88 6.44
N GLU A 46 11.60 1.79 5.20
CA GLU A 46 10.82 1.30 4.06
C GLU A 46 10.39 -0.15 4.26
N LEU A 47 11.28 -0.99 4.78
CA LEU A 47 10.98 -2.38 5.09
C LEU A 47 9.90 -2.50 6.17
N THR A 48 10.01 -1.71 7.25
CA THR A 48 8.99 -1.65 8.30
C THR A 48 7.64 -1.17 7.76
N GLN A 49 7.64 -0.16 6.89
CA GLN A 49 6.41 0.32 6.24
C GLN A 49 5.80 -0.75 5.34
N ALA A 50 6.62 -1.50 4.59
CA ALA A 50 6.16 -2.61 3.77
C ALA A 50 5.53 -3.72 4.62
N TYR A 51 6.17 -4.13 5.73
CA TYR A 51 5.60 -5.14 6.62
C TYR A 51 4.27 -4.69 7.26
N ARG A 52 4.18 -3.43 7.68
CA ARG A 52 2.94 -2.86 8.19
C ARG A 52 1.83 -2.82 7.14
N ALA A 53 2.17 -2.46 5.91
CA ALA A 53 1.21 -2.46 4.81
C ALA A 53 0.75 -3.88 4.48
N ASN A 54 1.65 -4.86 4.46
CA ASN A 54 1.31 -6.26 4.23
C ASN A 54 0.41 -6.82 5.33
N ALA A 55 0.71 -6.53 6.61
CA ALA A 55 -0.14 -6.97 7.71
C ALA A 55 -1.58 -6.40 7.62
N LEU A 56 -1.72 -5.12 7.24
CA LEU A 56 -3.03 -4.51 7.00
C LEU A 56 -3.73 -5.10 5.76
N PHE A 57 -2.97 -5.41 4.71
CA PHE A 57 -3.49 -6.07 3.52
C PHE A 57 -4.01 -7.47 3.83
N ASP A 58 -3.25 -8.26 4.57
CA ASP A 58 -3.64 -9.62 4.97
C ASP A 58 -4.88 -9.60 5.86
N ALA A 59 -4.90 -8.72 6.87
CA ALA A 59 -6.09 -8.51 7.71
C ALA A 59 -7.32 -8.10 6.88
N HIS A 60 -7.15 -7.24 5.87
CA HIS A 60 -8.25 -6.82 5.00
C HIS A 60 -8.68 -7.89 4.00
N ARG A 61 -7.75 -8.74 3.56
CA ARG A 61 -8.03 -9.88 2.70
C ARG A 61 -8.82 -10.95 3.45
N ASP A 62 -8.47 -11.19 4.71
CA ASP A 62 -9.13 -12.19 5.56
C ASP A 62 -10.52 -11.71 6.00
N ASP A 63 -10.67 -10.42 6.32
CA ASP A 63 -11.97 -9.79 6.58
C ASP A 63 -12.11 -8.43 5.87
N PRO A 64 -12.69 -8.43 4.64
CA PRO A 64 -12.93 -7.20 3.89
C PRO A 64 -13.95 -6.26 4.54
N GLU A 65 -14.72 -6.73 5.52
CA GLU A 65 -15.76 -5.97 6.21
C GLU A 65 -15.16 -5.03 7.26
N PHE A 66 -13.92 -5.28 7.67
CA PHE A 66 -13.25 -4.50 8.71
C PHE A 66 -12.84 -3.10 8.24
N GLY A 67 -13.11 -2.11 9.10
CA GLY A 67 -12.55 -0.77 8.99
C GLY A 67 -11.12 -0.70 9.55
N HIS A 68 -10.40 0.38 9.24
CA HIS A 68 -8.99 0.56 9.63
C HIS A 68 -8.66 0.35 11.12
N ARG A 69 -9.63 0.53 12.03
CA ARG A 69 -9.45 0.27 13.47
C ARG A 69 -9.34 -1.22 13.78
N PHE A 70 -10.23 -2.04 13.23
CA PHE A 70 -10.16 -3.50 13.39
C PHE A 70 -8.93 -4.05 12.68
N LEU A 71 -8.62 -3.56 11.48
CA LEU A 71 -7.39 -3.93 10.76
C LEU A 71 -6.12 -3.60 11.56
N LEU A 72 -6.12 -2.50 12.32
CA LEU A 72 -5.00 -2.13 13.19
C LEU A 72 -4.79 -3.16 14.30
N ASP A 73 -5.87 -3.64 14.92
CA ASP A 73 -5.79 -4.64 15.99
C ASP A 73 -5.34 -6.01 15.45
N GLU A 74 -5.84 -6.42 14.28
CA GLU A 74 -5.35 -7.62 13.58
C GLU A 74 -3.86 -7.50 13.21
N ALA A 75 -3.45 -6.35 12.65
CA ALA A 75 -2.04 -6.10 12.36
C ALA A 75 -1.17 -6.13 13.63
N ARG A 76 -1.71 -5.69 14.78
CA ARG A 76 -1.04 -5.77 16.07
C ARG A 76 -0.90 -7.22 16.55
N ALA A 77 -1.94 -8.03 16.42
CA ALA A 77 -1.92 -9.46 16.73
C ALA A 77 -0.90 -10.22 15.84
N ALA A 78 -0.76 -9.80 14.58
CA ALA A 78 0.26 -10.29 13.65
C ALA A 78 1.68 -9.74 13.91
N GLY A 79 1.90 -8.98 14.98
CA GLY A 79 3.21 -8.44 15.36
C GLY A 79 3.61 -7.12 14.68
N ALA A 80 2.76 -6.55 13.84
CA ALA A 80 2.99 -5.29 13.12
C ALA A 80 2.36 -4.09 13.82
N ALA A 81 2.75 -3.83 15.07
CA ALA A 81 2.20 -2.70 15.84
C ALA A 81 2.53 -1.33 15.19
N MET A 82 1.52 -0.45 15.15
CA MET A 82 1.66 0.91 14.62
C MET A 82 0.66 1.88 15.24
N ALA A 83 0.86 3.17 15.01
CA ALA A 83 -0.12 4.18 15.42
C ALA A 83 -1.36 4.13 14.51
N GLU A 84 -2.55 4.40 15.07
CA GLU A 84 -3.83 4.44 14.31
C GLU A 84 -3.74 5.35 13.09
N ARG A 85 -3.11 6.53 13.22
CA ARG A 85 -2.90 7.46 12.10
C ARG A 85 -2.08 6.86 10.96
N THR A 86 -1.14 5.97 11.27
CA THR A 86 -0.32 5.27 10.27
C THR A 86 -1.15 4.21 9.55
N ALA A 87 -1.90 3.39 10.29
CA ALA A 87 -2.81 2.41 9.69
C ALA A 87 -3.86 3.07 8.81
N TRP A 88 -4.50 4.15 9.28
CA TRP A 88 -5.46 4.91 8.49
C TRP A 88 -4.86 5.46 7.19
N ARG A 89 -3.65 6.05 7.25
CA ARG A 89 -2.98 6.57 6.05
C ARG A 89 -2.70 5.45 5.05
N ILE A 90 -2.15 4.32 5.51
CA ILE A 90 -1.84 3.17 4.65
C ILE A 90 -3.12 2.61 4.01
N CYS A 91 -4.18 2.37 4.79
CA CYS A 91 -5.46 1.88 4.26
C CYS A 91 -6.08 2.87 3.28
N ARG A 92 -6.00 4.19 3.55
CA ARG A 92 -6.51 5.24 2.66
C ARG A 92 -5.78 5.26 1.33
N ASP A 93 -4.44 5.24 1.36
CA ASP A 93 -3.61 5.35 0.16
C ASP A 93 -3.72 4.10 -0.74
N ASN A 94 -3.97 2.93 -0.14
CA ASN A 94 -4.18 1.66 -0.86
C ASN A 94 -5.65 1.34 -1.17
N GLY A 95 -6.60 2.18 -0.74
CA GLY A 95 -8.03 1.98 -0.98
C GLY A 95 -8.65 0.79 -0.24
N TRP A 96 -8.03 0.31 0.84
CA TRP A 96 -8.52 -0.77 1.69
C TRP A 96 -9.59 -0.23 2.64
N TRP A 97 -10.83 -0.31 2.18
CA TRP A 97 -11.99 0.17 2.91
C TRP A 97 -12.89 -1.00 3.26
N SER A 98 -13.52 -0.93 4.42
CA SER A 98 -14.60 -1.84 4.79
C SER A 98 -15.62 -1.98 3.64
N ALA A 99 -15.96 -3.22 3.30
CA ALA A 99 -16.97 -3.56 2.31
C ALA A 99 -18.35 -2.96 2.67
N PHE A 100 -18.66 -2.84 3.96
CA PHE A 100 -19.87 -2.17 4.45
C PHE A 100 -19.81 -0.63 4.40
N GLY A 101 -18.61 -0.07 4.21
CA GLY A 101 -18.37 1.37 4.18
C GLY A 101 -18.86 2.09 2.92
N LYS A 102 -19.37 1.38 1.91
CA LYS A 102 -19.90 2.02 0.70
C LYS A 102 -21.41 1.85 0.57
N ARG A 103 -22.15 2.90 0.96
CA ARG A 103 -23.39 3.25 0.23
C ARG A 103 -23.00 3.59 -1.22
N ARG A 104 -22.88 2.58 -2.09
CA ARG A 104 -22.96 2.77 -3.54
C ARG A 104 -24.44 2.99 -3.89
N GLY A 105 -24.92 4.22 -3.73
CA GLY A 105 -26.20 4.71 -4.28
C GLY A 105 -27.47 4.44 -3.44
N ARG A 106 -27.86 5.41 -2.61
CA ARG A 106 -29.27 5.82 -2.42
C ARG A 106 -29.26 7.26 -1.90
N GLY A 107 -29.89 8.13 -2.67
CA GLY A 107 -29.53 9.53 -2.80
C GLY A 107 -29.93 10.44 -1.64
N LYS A 108 -29.56 11.72 -1.78
CA LYS A 108 -30.22 12.84 -1.08
C LYS A 108 -31.73 12.94 -1.38
N ASN A 109 -32.25 12.10 -2.29
CA ASN A 109 -33.65 12.01 -2.71
C ASN A 109 -34.28 10.60 -2.47
N ALA A 110 -33.79 9.79 -1.54
CA ALA A 110 -34.56 8.62 -1.12
C ALA A 110 -35.76 9.08 -0.29
N LYS A 111 -36.94 9.17 -0.91
CA LYS A 111 -38.20 9.42 -0.20
C LYS A 111 -38.35 8.39 0.92
N ALA A 112 -38.59 8.87 2.14
CA ALA A 112 -38.98 8.01 3.25
C ALA A 112 -40.22 7.20 2.84
N GLY A 113 -40.23 5.90 3.15
CA GLY A 113 -41.41 5.07 2.96
C GLY A 113 -42.58 5.63 3.79
N PRO A 114 -43.83 5.44 3.35
CA PRO A 114 -44.99 5.90 4.10
C PRO A 114 -44.98 5.36 5.54
N PRO A 115 -45.42 6.14 6.56
CA PRO A 115 -45.49 5.66 7.92
C PRO A 115 -46.45 4.48 8.01
N VAL A 116 -45.96 3.35 8.52
CA VAL A 116 -46.80 2.19 8.82
C VAL A 116 -47.41 2.43 10.20
N HIS A 117 -48.61 3.02 10.21
CA HIS A 117 -49.49 2.93 11.37
C HIS A 117 -50.76 2.21 10.94
N GLU A 118 -50.73 0.89 11.09
CA GLU A 118 -51.91 0.11 11.41
C GLU A 118 -51.69 -0.41 12.83
N MET A 119 -52.59 -0.05 13.75
CA MET A 119 -53.18 -0.93 14.77
C MET A 119 -54.01 -0.09 15.77
N TYR A 120 -55.32 -0.34 15.67
CA TYR A 120 -56.48 0.02 16.51
C TYR A 120 -57.00 1.47 16.54
#